data_AF-A0AAU2ERV3-F1
#
_entry.id   AF-A0AAU2ERV3-F1
#
_cell.length_a   1.000
_cell.length_b   1.000
_cell.length_c   1.000
_cell.angle_alpha   90.00
_cell.angle_beta   90.00
_cell.angle_gamma   90.00
#
_symmetry.space_group_name_H-M   'P 1'
#
loop_
_entity.id
_entity.type
_entity.pdbx_description
1 polymer ?
#
loop_
_entity_poly.entity_id
_entity_poly.type
_entity_poly.pdbx_seq_one_letter_code
_entity_poly.pdbx_strand_id
1 'polypeptide(L)'
;MSPTLVTRPPHTPADWWVTADQARRTAQDGLADAATAPDLLRTLAELDRARRASLVAAGAAAEALLAAGTGWPEIAAALGLASAEEAREVLGAARADAESAIEERLGHRA
;
A
#
# COMPACT_ATOMS: atom_id res chain seq x y z
N MET A 1 -4.83 25.47 29.24
CA MET A 1 -4.89 24.01 29.02
C MET A 1 -4.54 23.75 27.58
N SER A 2 -3.33 23.26 27.32
CA SER A 2 -2.86 22.97 25.97
C SER A 2 -3.51 21.68 25.47
N PRO A 3 -4.09 21.64 24.26
CA PRO A 3 -4.59 20.40 23.69
C PRO A 3 -3.40 19.49 23.44
N THR A 4 -3.41 18.32 24.05
CA THR A 4 -2.45 17.25 23.76
C THR A 4 -2.64 16.86 22.30
N LEU A 5 -1.75 17.31 21.42
CA LEU A 5 -1.66 16.81 20.06
C LEU A 5 -1.35 15.32 20.14
N VAL A 6 -2.39 14.50 20.03
CA VAL A 6 -2.25 13.07 19.78
C VAL A 6 -1.65 12.95 18.37
N THR A 7 -0.32 12.96 18.30
CA THR A 7 0.40 12.45 17.14
C THR A 7 0.12 10.96 17.11
N ARG A 8 -0.90 10.54 16.36
CA ARG A 8 -0.95 9.14 15.90
C ARG A 8 0.38 8.88 15.20
N PRO A 9 1.06 7.77 15.51
CA PRO A 9 2.29 7.43 14.80
C PRO A 9 2.00 7.44 13.29
N PRO A 10 2.93 7.96 12.46
CA PRO A 10 2.76 7.89 11.01
C PRO A 10 2.51 6.44 10.64
N HIS A 11 1.47 6.20 9.85
CA HIS A 11 1.07 4.85 9.48
C HIS A 11 2.24 4.13 8.83
N THR A 12 2.56 2.96 9.34
CA THR A 12 3.72 2.18 8.90
C THR A 12 3.35 1.40 7.63
N PRO A 13 4.32 0.92 6.83
CA PRO A 13 4.04 -0.01 5.73
C PRO A 13 3.14 -1.19 6.13
N ALA A 14 3.19 -1.61 7.40
CA ALA A 14 2.33 -2.66 7.96
C ALA A 14 0.84 -2.28 8.00
N ASP A 15 0.48 -1.01 8.22
CA ASP A 15 -0.92 -0.57 8.25
C ASP A 15 -1.57 -0.67 6.86
N TRP A 16 -0.81 -0.33 5.83
CA TRP A 16 -1.23 -0.46 4.44
C TRP A 16 -1.36 -1.93 4.03
N TRP A 17 -0.44 -2.78 4.49
CA TRP A 17 -0.55 -4.22 4.32
C TRP A 17 -1.81 -4.79 4.98
N VAL A 18 -2.11 -4.40 6.23
CA VAL A 18 -3.34 -4.84 6.92
C VAL A 18 -4.59 -4.42 6.14
N THR A 19 -4.60 -3.19 5.60
CA THR A 19 -5.70 -2.71 4.75
C THR A 19 -5.87 -3.57 3.49
N ALA A 20 -4.75 -3.92 2.84
CA ALA A 20 -4.76 -4.77 1.65
C ALA A 20 -5.27 -6.17 1.95
N ASP A 21 -4.81 -6.79 3.04
CA ASP A 21 -5.24 -8.13 3.45
C ASP A 21 -6.72 -8.17 3.84
N GLN A 22 -7.23 -7.14 4.53
CA GLN A 22 -8.66 -7.03 4.84
C GLN A 22 -9.51 -6.95 3.58
N ALA A 23 -9.17 -6.07 2.63
CA ALA A 23 -9.90 -5.95 1.37
C ALA A 23 -9.86 -7.27 0.56
N ARG A 24 -8.71 -7.96 0.57
CA ARG A 24 -8.56 -9.27 -0.08
C ARG A 24 -9.48 -10.32 0.55
N ARG A 25 -9.56 -10.40 1.88
CA ARG A 25 -10.47 -11.34 2.58
C ARG A 25 -11.93 -11.02 2.26
N THR A 26 -12.32 -9.75 2.30
CA THR A 26 -13.67 -9.32 1.90
C THR A 26 -14.02 -9.74 0.48
N ALA A 27 -13.07 -9.60 -0.46
CA ALA A 27 -13.26 -10.06 -1.84
C ALA A 27 -13.38 -11.58 -1.95
N GLN A 28 -12.59 -12.35 -1.17
CA GLN A 28 -12.67 -13.81 -1.15
C GLN A 28 -14.03 -14.30 -0.64
N ASP A 29 -14.50 -13.76 0.48
CA ASP A 29 -15.81 -14.06 1.05
C ASP A 29 -16.91 -13.64 0.06
N GLY A 30 -16.78 -12.45 -0.52
CA GLY A 30 -17.72 -11.95 -1.53
C GLY A 30 -17.77 -12.78 -2.81
N LEU A 31 -16.66 -13.40 -3.23
CA LEU A 31 -16.63 -14.31 -4.39
C LEU A 31 -17.28 -15.65 -4.08
N ALA A 32 -17.09 -16.18 -2.87
CA ALA A 32 -17.70 -17.44 -2.45
C ALA A 32 -19.25 -17.37 -2.45
N ASP A 33 -19.79 -16.20 -2.13
CA ASP A 33 -21.23 -15.95 -2.02
C ASP A 33 -21.83 -15.25 -3.26
N ALA A 34 -21.04 -14.95 -4.29
CA ALA A 34 -21.50 -14.16 -5.44
C ALA A 34 -22.50 -14.95 -6.32
N ALA A 35 -23.77 -14.55 -6.29
CA ALA A 35 -24.83 -15.13 -7.12
C ALA A 35 -25.30 -14.20 -8.25
N THR A 36 -24.90 -12.93 -8.22
CA THR A 36 -25.40 -11.90 -9.14
C THR A 36 -24.29 -11.03 -9.74
N ALA A 37 -24.58 -10.36 -10.86
CA ALA A 37 -23.65 -9.42 -11.47
C ALA A 37 -23.25 -8.24 -10.53
N PRO A 38 -24.16 -7.64 -9.74
CA PRO A 38 -23.79 -6.69 -8.70
C PRO A 38 -22.80 -7.24 -7.66
N ASP A 39 -22.95 -8.51 -7.26
CA ASP A 39 -22.01 -9.13 -6.31
C ASP A 39 -20.61 -9.25 -6.90
N LEU A 40 -20.51 -9.67 -8.16
CA LEU A 40 -19.23 -9.77 -8.86
C LEU A 40 -18.57 -8.39 -9.03
N LEU A 41 -19.35 -7.34 -9.33
CA LEU A 41 -18.82 -5.97 -9.42
C LEU A 41 -18.29 -5.46 -8.06
N ARG A 42 -19.01 -5.75 -6.96
CA ARG A 42 -18.54 -5.43 -5.60
C ARG A 42 -17.24 -6.17 -5.27
N THR A 43 -17.18 -7.46 -5.59
CA THR A 43 -15.96 -8.26 -5.40
C THR A 43 -14.77 -7.71 -6.20
N LEU A 44 -14.99 -7.30 -7.46
CA LEU A 44 -13.95 -6.65 -8.27
C LEU A 44 -13.46 -5.34 -7.66
N ALA A 45 -14.35 -4.53 -7.09
CA ALA A 45 -13.97 -3.28 -6.42
C ALA A 45 -13.10 -3.55 -5.17
N GLU A 46 -13.42 -4.58 -4.38
CA GLU A 46 -12.61 -4.96 -3.22
C GLU A 46 -11.25 -5.56 -3.62
N LEU A 47 -11.18 -6.30 -4.73
CA LEU A 47 -9.90 -6.76 -5.30
C LEU A 47 -9.04 -5.57 -5.78
N ASP A 48 -9.63 -4.60 -6.47
CA ASP A 48 -8.90 -3.40 -6.89
C ASP A 48 -8.41 -2.60 -5.68
N ARG A 49 -9.23 -2.48 -4.64
CA ARG A 49 -8.85 -1.85 -3.37
C ARG A 49 -7.68 -2.57 -2.71
N ALA A 50 -7.73 -3.90 -2.62
CA ALA A 50 -6.64 -4.71 -2.08
C ALA A 50 -5.35 -4.51 -2.89
N ARG A 51 -5.45 -4.54 -4.22
CA ARG A 51 -4.32 -4.31 -5.13
C ARG A 51 -3.68 -2.95 -4.90
N ARG A 52 -4.47 -1.86 -4.85
CA ARG A 52 -3.96 -0.50 -4.60
C ARG A 52 -3.28 -0.40 -3.24
N ALA A 53 -3.90 -0.92 -2.19
CA ALA A 53 -3.32 -0.89 -0.85
C ALA A 53 -2.00 -1.67 -0.76
N SER A 54 -1.88 -2.81 -1.46
CA SER A 54 -0.62 -3.56 -1.56
C SER A 54 0.48 -2.78 -2.28
N LEU A 55 0.15 -2.07 -3.37
CA LEU A 55 1.11 -1.24 -4.09
C LEU A 55 1.61 -0.10 -3.20
N VAL A 56 0.70 0.61 -2.53
CA VAL A 56 1.06 1.66 -1.56
C VAL A 56 1.92 1.10 -0.43
N ALA A 57 1.60 -0.08 0.10
CA ALA A 57 2.41 -0.73 1.12
C ALA A 57 3.83 -1.05 0.64
N ALA A 58 3.98 -1.57 -0.59
CA ALA A 58 5.27 -1.86 -1.19
C ALA A 58 6.09 -0.58 -1.44
N GLY A 59 5.46 0.48 -1.95
CA GLY A 59 6.09 1.79 -2.11
C GLY A 59 6.57 2.38 -0.79
N ALA A 60 5.72 2.37 0.24
CA ALA A 60 6.07 2.85 1.57
C ALA A 60 7.19 2.02 2.21
N ALA A 61 7.21 0.70 2.01
CA ALA A 61 8.29 -0.16 2.48
C ALA A 61 9.62 0.16 1.77
N ALA A 62 9.58 0.41 0.45
CA ALA A 62 10.75 0.82 -0.31
C ALA A 62 11.30 2.17 0.17
N GLU A 63 10.44 3.17 0.40
CA GLU A 63 10.86 4.46 0.99
C GLU A 63 11.50 4.28 2.36
N ALA A 64 10.90 3.46 3.23
CA ALA A 64 11.43 3.20 4.56
C ALA A 64 12.82 2.54 4.51
N LEU A 65 13.02 1.58 3.59
CA LEU A 65 14.32 0.95 3.36
C LEU A 65 15.37 1.95 2.84
N LEU A 66 15.01 2.77 1.86
CA LEU A 66 15.90 3.82 1.32
C LEU A 66 16.28 4.84 2.40
N ALA A 67 15.31 5.28 3.21
CA ALA A 67 15.55 6.19 4.34
C ALA A 67 16.44 5.57 5.42
N ALA A 68 16.40 4.25 5.59
CA ALA A 68 17.28 3.50 6.48
C ALA A 68 18.67 3.22 5.88
N GLY A 69 18.94 3.65 4.63
CA GLY A 69 20.21 3.50 3.94
C GLY A 69 20.36 2.22 3.11
N THR A 70 19.31 1.40 2.98
CA THR A 70 19.30 0.24 2.08
C THR A 70 19.29 0.72 0.63
N GLY A 71 20.22 0.21 -0.18
CA GLY A 71 20.36 0.61 -1.59
C GLY A 71 19.40 -0.11 -2.53
N TRP A 72 19.16 0.50 -3.70
CA TRP A 72 18.40 -0.13 -4.80
C TRP A 72 18.87 -1.53 -5.21
N PRO A 73 20.18 -1.86 -5.23
CA PRO A 73 20.62 -3.23 -5.50
C PRO A 73 20.14 -4.25 -4.48
N GLU A 74 20.09 -3.88 -3.19
CA GLU A 74 19.65 -4.77 -2.11
C GLU A 74 18.12 -4.98 -2.18
N ILE A 75 17.38 -3.91 -2.49
CA ILE A 75 15.94 -3.97 -2.73
C ILE A 75 15.64 -4.86 -3.94
N ALA A 76 16.37 -4.71 -5.04
CA ALA A 76 16.24 -5.55 -6.22
C ALA A 76 16.46 -7.04 -5.88
N ALA A 77 17.53 -7.34 -5.13
CA ALA A 77 17.83 -8.70 -4.69
C ALA A 77 16.72 -9.29 -3.81
N ALA A 78 16.17 -8.50 -2.88
CA ALA A 78 15.06 -8.94 -2.02
C ALA A 78 13.77 -9.23 -2.80
N LEU A 79 13.56 -8.54 -3.92
CA LEU A 79 12.41 -8.73 -4.83
C LEU A 79 12.67 -9.78 -5.92
N GLY A 80 13.88 -10.32 -6.02
CA GLY A 80 14.25 -11.26 -7.09
C GLY A 80 14.32 -10.61 -8.48
N LEU A 81 14.56 -9.29 -8.54
CA LEU A 81 14.70 -8.53 -9.79
C LEU A 81 16.15 -8.56 -10.28
N ALA A 82 16.34 -8.45 -11.60
CA ALA A 82 17.64 -8.57 -12.24
C ALA A 82 18.54 -7.36 -12.02
N SER A 83 17.97 -6.19 -11.70
CA SER A 83 18.77 -4.97 -11.51
C SER A 83 18.14 -3.93 -10.59
N ALA A 84 18.99 -3.01 -10.10
CA ALA A 84 18.57 -1.82 -9.38
C ALA A 84 17.67 -0.90 -10.24
N GLU A 85 17.87 -0.87 -11.55
CA GLU A 85 17.05 -0.05 -12.46
C GLU A 85 15.66 -0.65 -12.61
N GLU A 86 15.58 -1.98 -12.78
CA GLU A 86 14.30 -2.70 -12.79
C GLU A 86 13.54 -2.50 -11.46
N ALA A 87 14.23 -2.51 -10.32
CA ALA A 87 13.61 -2.19 -9.04
C ALA A 87 13.06 -0.75 -8.98
N ARG A 88 13.76 0.23 -9.56
CA ARG A 88 13.27 1.62 -9.65
C ARG A 88 12.05 1.73 -10.56
N GLU A 89 12.06 1.04 -11.70
CA GLU A 89 10.94 1.03 -12.64
C GLU A 89 9.70 0.38 -12.01
N VAL A 90 9.86 -0.81 -11.40
CA VAL A 90 8.79 -1.57 -10.77
C VAL A 90 8.19 -0.82 -9.57
N LEU A 91 9.03 -0.22 -8.72
CA LEU A 91 8.56 0.46 -7.51
C LEU A 91 8.27 1.95 -7.71
N GLY A 92 8.65 2.55 -8.84
CA GLY A 92 8.55 3.99 -9.05
C GLY A 92 7.13 4.51 -8.91
N ALA A 93 6.17 3.88 -9.59
CA ALA A 93 4.76 4.24 -9.49
C ALA A 93 4.21 3.97 -8.08
N ALA A 94 4.56 2.84 -7.47
CA ALA A 94 4.13 2.47 -6.12
C ALA A 94 4.64 3.46 -5.06
N ARG A 95 5.85 3.99 -5.22
CA ARG A 95 6.44 5.02 -4.35
C ARG A 95 5.72 6.36 -4.49
N ALA A 96 5.44 6.80 -5.71
CA ALA A 96 4.66 8.02 -5.96
C ALA A 96 3.22 7.92 -5.41
N ASP A 97 2.59 6.76 -5.56
CA ASP A 97 1.27 6.47 -4.98
C ASP A 97 1.32 6.49 -3.44
N ALA A 98 2.40 5.97 -2.83
CA ALA A 98 2.58 6.00 -1.39
C ALA A 98 2.78 7.42 -0.85
N GLU A 99 3.57 8.24 -1.54
CA GLU A 99 3.77 9.66 -1.21
C GLU A 99 2.45 10.43 -1.31
N SER A 100 1.72 10.30 -2.43
CA SER A 100 0.39 10.94 -2.62
C SER A 100 -0.61 10.49 -1.55
N ALA A 101 -0.63 9.20 -1.20
CA ALA A 101 -1.54 8.67 -0.20
C ALA A 101 -1.23 9.16 1.23
N ILE A 102 0.04 9.46 1.52
CA ILE A 102 0.46 10.12 2.75
C ILE A 102 0.01 11.60 2.72
N GLU A 103 0.24 12.30 1.62
CA GLU A 103 -0.16 13.70 1.43
C GLU A 103 -1.67 13.90 1.56
N GLU A 104 -2.49 13.09 0.89
CA GLU A 104 -3.95 13.16 0.97
C GLU A 104 -4.46 13.00 2.41
N ARG A 105 -3.84 12.08 3.17
CA ARG A 105 -4.22 11.79 4.56
C ARG A 105 -3.73 12.86 5.54
N LEU A 106 -2.57 13.46 5.28
CA LEU A 106 -2.07 14.60 6.06
C LEU A 106 -2.83 15.90 5.72
N GLY A 107 -3.26 16.05 4.46
CA GLY A 107 -4.04 17.17 3.92
C GLY A 107 -5.53 17.13 4.27
N HIS A 108 -6.09 15.96 4.62
CA HIS A 108 -7.43 15.82 5.21
C HIS A 108 -7.48 16.18 6.71
N ARG A 109 -6.48 16.90 7.21
CA ARG A 109 -6.43 17.45 8.57
C ARG A 109 -6.59 18.98 8.50
N ALA A 110 -7.72 19.44 7.97
CA ALA A 110 -8.21 20.80 8.12
C ALA A 110 -9.62 20.76 8.71
#